data_AF-A0A432MDJ1-F1
#
_entry.id   AF-A0A432MDJ1-F1
#
_cell.length_a   1.000
_cell.length_b   1.000
_cell.length_c   1.000
_cell.angle_alpha   90.00
_cell.angle_beta   90.00
_cell.angle_gamma   90.00
#
_symmetry.space_group_name_H-M   'P 1'
#
loop_
_entity.id
_entity.type
_entity.pdbx_description
1 polymer ?
#
loop_
_entity_poly.entity_id
_entity_poly.type
_entity_poly.pdbx_seq_one_letter_code
_entity_poly.pdbx_strand_id
1 'polypeptide(L)'
;MSRRKRSARSPIGPPESAPSLRMPPDFRRQAARMLDQQMWCWGQDIRLPGGNALIRYGFERHPVAPGISGSNGYARRDEAGRLLALWGSGLYLGAPGLGGVVLRRFDFRPAYTRRPTLLASELSGGAVPTFRAVAGPSEPEREATLVGDILDAIVSYERWALLELGLDHRRRCVAAWRKACVTAEEMAPAWESLARRWRAIGIRAAG
;
A
#
# COMPACT_ATOMS: atom_id res chain seq x y z
N MET A 1 -40.05 -19.02 12.01
CA MET A 1 -38.75 -18.52 12.52
C MET A 1 -37.62 -19.15 11.69
N SER A 2 -37.08 -18.41 10.71
CA SER A 2 -36.12 -18.92 9.73
C SER A 2 -34.69 -18.63 10.18
N ARG A 3 -33.90 -19.69 10.43
CA ARG A 3 -32.46 -19.62 10.71
C ARG A 3 -31.72 -19.22 9.43
N ARG A 4 -31.27 -17.96 9.34
CA ARG A 4 -30.34 -17.51 8.29
C ARG A 4 -29.02 -18.27 8.44
N LYS A 5 -28.72 -19.15 7.47
CA LYS A 5 -27.41 -19.77 7.29
C LYS A 5 -26.35 -18.67 7.14
N ARG A 6 -25.38 -18.64 8.04
CA ARG A 6 -24.14 -17.87 7.89
C ARG A 6 -23.41 -18.41 6.66
N SER A 7 -23.32 -17.61 5.61
CA SER A 7 -22.42 -17.89 4.48
C SER A 7 -20.98 -17.90 5.01
N ALA A 8 -20.30 -19.03 4.84
CA ALA A 8 -18.92 -19.20 5.22
C ALA A 8 -18.05 -18.25 4.39
N ARG A 9 -17.23 -17.45 5.06
CA ARG A 9 -16.15 -16.69 4.41
C ARG A 9 -15.20 -17.69 3.77
N SER A 10 -15.08 -17.68 2.44
CA SER A 10 -13.97 -18.36 1.78
C SER A 10 -12.67 -17.73 2.29
N PRO A 11 -11.72 -18.53 2.81
CA PRO A 11 -10.39 -18.02 3.11
C PRO A 11 -9.77 -17.55 1.80
N ILE A 12 -9.32 -16.30 1.77
CA ILE A 12 -8.46 -15.80 0.69
C ILE A 12 -7.22 -16.70 0.72
N GLY A 13 -7.16 -17.66 -0.20
CA GLY A 13 -6.00 -18.53 -0.36
C GLY A 13 -4.74 -17.70 -0.67
N PRO A 14 -3.54 -18.21 -0.33
CA PRO A 14 -2.31 -17.50 -0.65
C PRO A 14 -2.23 -17.26 -2.17
N PRO A 15 -1.69 -16.12 -2.63
CA PRO A 15 -1.47 -15.92 -4.05
C PRO A 15 -0.58 -17.03 -4.62
N GLU A 16 -1.04 -17.62 -5.71
CA GLU A 16 -0.36 -18.67 -6.47
C GLU A 16 0.77 -18.05 -7.30
N SER A 17 1.83 -17.59 -6.62
CA SER A 17 3.09 -17.21 -7.24
C SER A 17 4.21 -17.14 -6.21
N ALA A 18 5.34 -17.72 -6.56
CA ALA A 18 6.59 -17.47 -5.85
C ALA A 18 6.96 -15.99 -6.05
N PRO A 19 7.36 -15.25 -5.01
CA PRO A 19 7.85 -13.88 -5.19
C PRO A 19 9.09 -13.91 -6.08
N SER A 20 9.08 -13.11 -7.16
CA SER A 20 10.23 -12.94 -8.08
C SER A 20 11.45 -12.36 -7.35
N LEU A 21 11.23 -11.46 -6.38
CA LEU A 21 12.27 -10.89 -5.54
C LEU A 21 12.39 -11.59 -4.19
N ARG A 22 13.56 -12.17 -3.92
CA ARG A 22 13.89 -12.72 -2.60
C ARG A 22 14.18 -11.60 -1.61
N MET A 23 13.22 -11.32 -0.73
CA MET A 23 13.41 -10.43 0.40
C MET A 23 13.96 -11.17 1.63
N PRO A 24 14.90 -10.57 2.38
CA PRO A 24 15.26 -11.06 3.70
C PRO A 24 14.01 -11.16 4.60
N PRO A 25 13.82 -12.27 5.35
CA PRO A 25 12.62 -12.46 6.16
C PRO A 25 12.37 -11.34 7.18
N ASP A 26 13.42 -10.78 7.78
CA ASP A 26 13.32 -9.66 8.72
C ASP A 26 12.85 -8.37 8.05
N PHE A 27 13.38 -8.05 6.87
CA PHE A 27 12.92 -6.91 6.07
C PHE A 27 11.42 -7.02 5.79
N ARG A 28 11.00 -8.19 5.30
CA ARG A 28 9.59 -8.44 4.98
C ARG A 28 8.68 -8.32 6.20
N ARG A 29 9.07 -8.92 7.33
CA ARG A 29 8.30 -8.84 8.58
C ARG A 29 8.15 -7.40 9.07
N GLN A 30 9.24 -6.64 9.06
CA GLN A 30 9.22 -5.24 9.46
C GLN A 30 8.34 -4.40 8.52
N ALA A 31 8.54 -4.54 7.21
CA ALA A 31 7.76 -3.80 6.21
C ALA A 31 6.26 -4.12 6.28
N ALA A 32 5.88 -5.38 6.55
CA ALA A 32 4.47 -5.76 6.74
C ALA A 32 3.85 -5.12 7.98
N ARG A 33 4.56 -5.12 9.12
CA ARG A 33 4.08 -4.46 10.36
C ARG A 33 3.94 -2.95 10.19
N MET A 34 4.91 -2.33 9.52
CA MET A 34 4.88 -0.91 9.24
C MET A 34 3.77 -0.54 8.26
N LEU A 35 3.52 -1.35 7.22
CA LEU A 35 2.42 -1.13 6.28
C LEU A 35 1.05 -1.24 6.98
N ASP A 36 0.87 -2.20 7.89
CA ASP A 36 -0.36 -2.32 8.68
C ASP A 36 -0.61 -1.07 9.55
N GLN A 37 0.44 -0.56 10.21
CA GLN A 37 0.37 0.69 10.97
C GLN A 37 0.14 1.92 10.06
N GLN A 38 0.78 1.99 8.90
CA GLN A 38 0.60 3.07 7.92
C GLN A 38 -0.85 3.14 7.42
N MET A 39 -1.44 2.00 7.08
CA MET A 39 -2.83 1.93 6.66
C MET A 39 -3.81 2.31 7.78
N TRP A 40 -3.48 1.99 9.04
CA TRP A 40 -4.23 2.51 10.17
C TRP A 40 -4.17 4.04 10.24
N CYS A 41 -2.97 4.62 10.11
CA CYS A 41 -2.79 6.08 10.16
C CYS A 41 -3.55 6.77 9.01
N TRP A 42 -3.45 6.28 7.77
CA TRP A 42 -4.27 6.78 6.66
C TRP A 42 -5.77 6.72 6.97
N GLY A 43 -6.24 5.64 7.63
CA GLY A 43 -7.62 5.54 8.08
C GLY A 43 -8.02 6.61 9.10
N GLN A 44 -7.10 7.07 9.94
CA GLN A 44 -7.32 8.21 10.84
C GLN A 44 -7.28 9.53 10.09
N ASP A 45 -6.32 9.69 9.18
CA ASP A 45 -6.13 10.88 8.34
C ASP A 45 -7.36 11.17 7.45
N ILE A 46 -8.06 10.14 7.00
CA ILE A 46 -9.34 10.25 6.27
C ILE A 46 -10.47 10.81 7.16
N ARG A 47 -10.46 10.49 8.46
CA ARG A 47 -11.52 10.82 9.42
C ARG A 47 -11.26 12.12 10.19
N LEU A 48 -10.26 12.89 9.77
CA LEU A 48 -9.93 14.16 10.39
C LEU A 48 -11.15 15.11 10.35
N PRO A 49 -11.44 15.83 11.46
CA PRO A 49 -12.52 16.81 11.50
C PRO A 49 -12.36 17.91 10.43
N GLY A 50 -11.11 18.29 10.11
CA GLY A 50 -10.78 19.27 9.07
C GLY A 50 -10.84 18.73 7.63
N GLY A 51 -11.48 17.58 7.43
CA GLY A 51 -11.61 16.94 6.13
C GLY A 51 -10.55 15.88 5.86
N ASN A 52 -10.75 15.14 4.77
CA ASN A 52 -9.94 13.99 4.41
C ASN A 52 -8.53 14.41 3.96
N ALA A 53 -7.51 14.07 4.76
CA ALA A 53 -6.14 14.47 4.46
C ALA A 53 -5.54 13.78 3.23
N LEU A 54 -6.01 12.60 2.80
CA LEU A 54 -5.58 12.04 1.51
C LEU A 54 -6.04 12.92 0.36
N ILE A 55 -7.26 13.46 0.43
CA ILE A 55 -7.77 14.39 -0.60
C ILE A 55 -6.96 15.68 -0.59
N ARG A 56 -6.66 16.24 0.60
CA ARG A 56 -5.77 17.41 0.72
C ARG A 56 -4.37 17.17 0.13
N TYR A 57 -3.85 15.95 0.25
CA TYR A 57 -2.57 15.56 -0.35
C TYR A 57 -2.65 15.34 -1.88
N GLY A 58 -3.86 15.37 -2.45
CA GLY A 58 -4.10 15.25 -3.90
C GLY A 58 -4.60 13.88 -4.36
N PHE A 59 -5.13 13.04 -3.47
CA PHE A 59 -5.86 11.85 -3.89
C PHE A 59 -7.31 12.17 -4.27
N GLU A 60 -7.78 11.53 -5.33
CA GLU A 60 -9.18 11.44 -5.69
C GLU A 60 -9.83 10.25 -4.96
N ARG A 61 -11.03 10.45 -4.44
CA ARG A 61 -11.81 9.40 -3.78
C ARG A 61 -12.68 8.69 -4.80
N HIS A 62 -12.57 7.38 -4.87
CA HIS A 62 -13.42 6.49 -5.66
C HIS A 62 -14.33 5.69 -4.70
N PRO A 63 -15.62 6.05 -4.59
CA PRO A 63 -16.55 5.32 -3.74
C PRO A 63 -16.62 3.84 -4.13
N VAL A 64 -16.72 2.97 -3.12
CA VAL A 64 -17.03 1.57 -3.35
C VAL A 64 -18.39 1.45 -4.04
N ALA A 65 -18.47 0.61 -5.07
CA ALA A 65 -19.70 0.44 -5.83
C ALA A 65 -20.84 -0.13 -4.94
N PRO A 66 -22.11 0.25 -5.18
CA PRO A 66 -23.24 -0.29 -4.43
C PRO A 66 -23.28 -1.82 -4.44
N GLY A 67 -23.54 -2.43 -3.29
CA GLY A 67 -23.57 -3.89 -3.13
C GLY A 67 -22.20 -4.57 -3.01
N ILE A 68 -21.09 -3.83 -3.19
CA ILE A 68 -19.74 -4.33 -2.97
C ILE A 68 -19.29 -4.05 -1.54
N SER A 69 -18.72 -5.07 -0.89
CA SER A 69 -18.12 -4.93 0.44
C SER A 69 -16.68 -4.40 0.33
N GLY A 70 -16.27 -3.57 1.28
CA GLY A 70 -14.88 -3.11 1.37
C GLY A 70 -14.77 -1.62 1.70
N SER A 71 -13.70 -1.00 1.22
CA SER A 71 -13.41 0.42 1.42
C SER A 71 -13.39 1.18 0.10
N ASN A 72 -13.65 2.49 0.15
CA ASN A 72 -13.39 3.37 -0.98
C ASN A 72 -11.93 3.25 -1.43
N GLY A 73 -11.71 3.36 -2.74
CA GLY A 73 -10.38 3.57 -3.30
C GLY A 73 -9.98 5.04 -3.19
N TYR A 74 -8.68 5.28 -3.04
CA TYR A 74 -8.09 6.61 -3.17
C TYR A 74 -6.99 6.53 -4.20
N ALA A 75 -7.06 7.30 -5.28
CA ALA A 75 -6.08 7.28 -6.36
C ALA A 75 -5.44 8.66 -6.56
N ARG A 76 -4.14 8.69 -6.79
CA ARG A 76 -3.41 9.91 -7.17
C ARG A 76 -2.50 9.57 -8.35
N ARG A 77 -2.48 10.47 -9.33
CA ARG A 77 -1.49 10.46 -10.41
C ARG A 77 -0.48 11.57 -10.18
N ASP A 78 0.78 11.28 -10.46
CA ASP A 78 1.81 12.32 -10.53
C ASP A 78 2.05 12.78 -11.98
N GLU A 79 2.93 13.77 -12.15
CA GLU A 79 3.27 14.36 -13.46
C GLU A 79 3.90 13.35 -14.43
N ALA A 80 4.57 12.31 -13.90
CA ALA A 80 5.13 11.22 -14.69
C ALA A 80 4.08 10.17 -15.07
N GLY A 81 2.81 10.38 -14.71
CA GLY A 81 1.70 9.48 -15.00
C GLY A 81 1.64 8.23 -14.10
N ARG A 82 2.46 8.17 -13.03
CA ARG A 82 2.43 7.06 -12.07
C ARG A 82 1.15 7.12 -11.25
N LEU A 83 0.46 5.99 -11.15
CA LEU A 83 -0.79 5.83 -10.41
C LEU A 83 -0.51 5.16 -9.07
N LEU A 84 -0.67 5.88 -7.97
CA LEU A 84 -0.74 5.30 -6.63
C LEU A 84 -2.21 5.19 -6.21
N ALA A 85 -2.66 3.97 -5.89
CA ALA A 85 -4.01 3.70 -5.43
C ALA A 85 -4.00 2.96 -4.08
N LEU A 86 -4.88 3.37 -3.16
CA LEU A 86 -4.96 2.89 -1.78
C LEU A 86 -6.38 2.38 -1.47
N TRP A 87 -6.44 1.28 -0.71
CA TRP A 87 -7.65 0.75 -0.08
C TRP A 87 -7.32 0.32 1.35
N GLY A 88 -8.32 0.03 2.18
CA GLY A 88 -8.12 -0.51 3.53
C GLY A 88 -7.44 -1.89 3.57
N SER A 89 -7.37 -2.59 2.44
CA SER A 89 -6.75 -3.92 2.30
C SER A 89 -5.36 -3.93 1.67
N GLY A 90 -4.90 -2.81 1.08
CA GLY A 90 -3.70 -2.83 0.26
C GLY A 90 -3.48 -1.54 -0.52
N LEU A 91 -2.41 -1.53 -1.31
CA LEU A 91 -2.12 -0.48 -2.27
C LEU A 91 -1.66 -1.07 -3.60
N TYR A 92 -1.75 -0.25 -4.63
CA TYR A 92 -1.23 -0.51 -5.97
C TYR A 92 -0.42 0.69 -6.42
N LEU A 93 0.73 0.45 -7.05
CA LEU A 93 1.46 1.47 -7.79
C LEU A 93 1.71 1.00 -9.22
N GLY A 94 1.27 1.78 -10.19
CA GLY A 94 1.49 1.55 -11.61
C GLY A 94 2.27 2.68 -12.23
N ALA A 95 3.21 2.39 -13.13
CA ALA A 95 4.01 3.37 -13.83
C ALA A 95 4.12 3.03 -15.32
N PRO A 96 3.90 3.99 -16.24
CA PRO A 96 4.12 3.79 -17.68
C PRO A 96 5.51 3.19 -17.95
N GLY A 97 5.59 2.20 -18.83
CA GLY A 97 6.84 1.52 -19.18
C GLY A 97 7.35 0.48 -18.17
N LEU A 98 6.95 0.57 -16.89
CA LEU A 98 7.38 -0.37 -15.84
C LEU A 98 6.34 -1.44 -15.51
N GLY A 99 5.05 -1.15 -15.66
CA GLY A 99 3.97 -2.04 -15.22
C GLY A 99 3.39 -1.58 -13.87
N GLY A 100 3.01 -2.51 -12.99
CA GLY A 100 2.49 -2.18 -11.68
C GLY A 100 2.74 -3.25 -10.63
N VAL A 101 2.66 -2.87 -9.36
CA VAL A 101 2.85 -3.74 -8.20
C VAL A 101 1.71 -3.53 -7.21
N VAL A 102 1.21 -4.65 -6.68
CA VAL A 102 0.29 -4.68 -5.53
C VAL A 102 1.03 -5.04 -4.25
N LEU A 103 0.72 -4.33 -3.17
CA LEU A 103 1.08 -4.72 -1.80
C LEU A 103 -0.17 -4.87 -0.95
N ARG A 104 -0.30 -6.00 -0.26
CA ARG A 104 -1.40 -6.24 0.68
C ARG A 104 -1.00 -5.79 2.09
N ARG A 105 -1.97 -5.32 2.85
CA ARG A 105 -1.80 -4.78 4.21
C ARG A 105 -0.99 -5.67 5.16
N PHE A 106 -1.24 -6.97 5.15
CA PHE A 106 -0.71 -7.91 6.15
C PHE A 106 0.43 -8.78 5.63
N ASP A 107 0.80 -8.65 4.36
CA ASP A 107 1.86 -9.44 3.74
C ASP A 107 2.59 -8.55 2.74
N PHE A 108 3.79 -8.12 3.12
CA PHE A 108 4.66 -7.32 2.25
C PHE A 108 5.29 -8.23 1.20
N ARG A 109 4.45 -8.76 0.31
CA ARG A 109 4.83 -9.52 -0.87
C ARG A 109 4.32 -8.77 -2.10
N PRO A 110 5.23 -8.09 -2.82
CA PRO A 110 4.94 -7.53 -4.13
C PRO A 110 4.31 -8.58 -5.03
N ALA A 111 3.23 -8.19 -5.70
CA ALA A 111 2.66 -8.93 -6.81
C ALA A 111 2.73 -8.04 -8.06
N TYR A 112 3.67 -8.35 -8.94
CA TYR A 112 3.89 -7.63 -10.18
C TYR A 112 2.82 -7.94 -11.24
N THR A 113 2.51 -6.94 -12.06
CA THR A 113 1.67 -7.02 -13.25
C THR A 113 2.24 -6.13 -14.34
N ARG A 114 2.07 -6.49 -15.61
CA ARG A 114 2.46 -5.62 -16.74
C ARG A 114 1.50 -4.46 -16.96
N ARG A 115 0.37 -4.42 -16.26
CA ARG A 115 -0.63 -3.35 -16.36
C ARG A 115 -0.21 -2.16 -15.49
N PRO A 116 0.08 -0.98 -16.06
CA PRO A 116 0.44 0.22 -15.29
C PRO A 116 -0.78 1.05 -14.86
N THR A 117 -1.99 0.62 -15.25
CA THR A 117 -3.23 1.33 -14.97
C THR A 117 -4.30 0.40 -14.41
N LEU A 118 -5.23 1.02 -13.69
CA LEU A 118 -6.45 0.40 -13.20
C LEU A 118 -7.65 0.94 -13.96
N LEU A 119 -8.66 0.09 -14.11
CA LEU A 119 -9.99 0.46 -14.56
C LEU A 119 -10.73 1.17 -13.42
N ALA A 120 -11.70 2.03 -13.77
CA ALA A 120 -12.56 2.68 -12.78
C ALA A 120 -13.30 1.66 -11.89
N SER A 121 -13.73 0.54 -12.47
CA SER A 121 -14.38 -0.56 -11.75
C SER A 121 -13.45 -1.23 -10.72
N GLU A 122 -12.14 -1.28 -10.99
CA GLU A 122 -11.14 -1.81 -10.04
C GLU A 122 -10.92 -0.82 -8.88
N LEU A 123 -10.90 0.49 -9.16
CA LEU A 123 -10.83 1.53 -8.13
C LEU A 123 -12.03 1.51 -7.18
N SER A 124 -13.23 1.33 -7.73
CA SER A 124 -14.48 1.19 -6.97
C SER A 124 -14.76 -0.23 -6.45
N GLY A 125 -13.82 -1.16 -6.62
CA GLY A 125 -14.01 -2.59 -6.31
C GLY A 125 -13.96 -2.96 -4.82
N GLY A 126 -13.75 -2.00 -3.92
CA GLY A 126 -13.78 -2.22 -2.47
C GLY A 126 -12.48 -2.78 -1.86
N ALA A 127 -11.56 -3.28 -2.67
CA ALA A 127 -10.29 -3.85 -2.23
C ALA A 127 -9.21 -3.71 -3.31
N VAL A 128 -7.95 -3.88 -2.90
CA VAL A 128 -6.84 -3.96 -3.85
C VAL A 128 -7.07 -5.10 -4.86
N PRO A 129 -6.88 -4.88 -6.17
CA PRO A 129 -7.08 -5.92 -7.18
C PRO A 129 -6.12 -7.09 -6.98
N THR A 130 -6.54 -8.27 -7.42
CA THR A 130 -5.66 -9.43 -7.51
C THR A 130 -5.22 -9.59 -8.96
N PHE A 131 -3.92 -9.59 -9.18
CA PHE A 131 -3.33 -9.86 -10.49
C PHE A 131 -2.82 -11.30 -10.54
N ARG A 132 -2.94 -11.94 -11.70
CA ARG A 132 -2.19 -13.16 -11.98
C ARG A 132 -0.73 -12.78 -12.15
N ALA A 133 0.16 -13.52 -11.51
CA ALA A 133 1.59 -13.32 -11.72
C ALA A 133 1.91 -13.55 -13.19
N VAL A 134 2.64 -12.62 -13.77
CA VAL A 134 3.28 -12.82 -15.06
C VAL A 134 4.65 -13.44 -14.77
N ALA A 135 5.11 -14.33 -15.65
CA ALA A 135 6.47 -14.85 -15.62
C ALA A 135 7.23 -14.27 -16.82
N GLY A 136 8.41 -13.69 -16.58
CA GLY A 136 9.23 -13.08 -17.60
C GLY A 136 10.58 -12.56 -17.07
N PRO A 137 11.62 -12.48 -17.92
CA PRO A 137 13.00 -12.23 -17.51
C PRO A 137 13.29 -10.81 -17.00
N SER A 138 12.51 -9.78 -17.38
CA SER A 138 12.71 -8.38 -16.96
C SER A 138 11.83 -7.95 -15.78
N GLU A 139 11.17 -8.89 -15.11
CA GLU A 139 10.15 -8.61 -14.10
C GLU A 139 10.72 -8.28 -12.72
N PRO A 140 11.83 -8.90 -12.24
CA PRO A 140 12.39 -8.57 -10.93
C PRO A 140 12.90 -7.13 -10.80
N GLU A 141 13.56 -6.57 -11.82
CA GLU A 141 14.11 -5.21 -11.77
C GLU A 141 13.02 -4.13 -11.78
N ARG A 142 11.98 -4.34 -12.60
CA ARG A 142 10.82 -3.44 -12.67
C ARG A 142 10.01 -3.51 -11.39
N GLU A 143 9.75 -4.72 -10.88
CA GLU A 143 9.13 -4.92 -9.57
C GLU A 143 9.96 -4.24 -8.48
N ALA A 144 11.29 -4.36 -8.52
CA ALA A 144 12.18 -3.73 -7.55
C ALA A 144 12.08 -2.21 -7.56
N THR A 145 12.07 -1.63 -8.76
CA THR A 145 11.89 -0.19 -8.96
C THR A 145 10.54 0.28 -8.41
N LEU A 146 9.45 -0.39 -8.77
CA LEU A 146 8.10 -0.04 -8.33
C LEU A 146 7.91 -0.16 -6.81
N VAL A 147 8.53 -1.16 -6.17
CA VAL A 147 8.53 -1.26 -4.70
C VAL A 147 9.31 -0.11 -4.07
N GLY A 148 10.44 0.30 -4.67
CA GLY A 148 11.19 1.48 -4.24
C GLY A 148 10.33 2.74 -4.29
N ASP A 149 9.63 2.94 -5.41
CA ASP A 149 8.71 4.06 -5.61
C ASP A 149 7.56 4.08 -4.59
N ILE A 150 7.02 2.91 -4.23
CA ILE A 150 6.01 2.81 -3.16
C ILE A 150 6.59 3.29 -1.82
N LEU A 151 7.79 2.84 -1.46
CA LEU A 151 8.42 3.23 -0.19
C LEU A 151 8.66 4.74 -0.16
N ASP A 152 9.11 5.33 -1.27
CA ASP A 152 9.31 6.78 -1.38
C ASP A 152 8.00 7.56 -1.32
N ALA A 153 6.93 7.05 -1.91
CA ALA A 153 5.62 7.67 -1.84
C ALA A 153 5.07 7.68 -0.41
N ILE A 154 5.29 6.60 0.36
CA ILE A 154 4.92 6.54 1.78
C ILE A 154 5.76 7.54 2.59
N VAL A 155 7.08 7.61 2.37
CA VAL A 155 7.95 8.61 3.03
C VAL A 155 7.48 10.03 2.73
N SER A 156 7.18 10.33 1.47
CA SER A 156 6.72 11.66 1.04
C SER A 156 5.41 12.03 1.72
N TYR A 157 4.47 11.09 1.81
CA TYR A 157 3.21 11.29 2.53
C TYR A 157 3.44 11.54 4.02
N GLU A 158 4.27 10.73 4.70
CA GLU A 158 4.49 10.91 6.14
C GLU A 158 5.18 12.24 6.45
N ARG A 159 6.13 12.69 5.63
CA ARG A 159 6.74 14.01 5.76
C ARG A 159 5.71 15.14 5.59
N TRP A 160 4.88 15.04 4.57
CA TRP A 160 3.78 15.98 4.37
C TRP A 160 2.80 15.96 5.55
N ALA A 161 2.43 14.77 6.03
CA ALA A 161 1.49 14.63 7.15
C ALA A 161 2.04 15.24 8.44
N LEU A 162 3.35 15.10 8.70
CA LEU A 162 3.99 15.77 9.83
C LEU A 162 3.95 17.30 9.70
N LEU A 163 4.20 17.83 8.49
CA LEU A 163 4.15 19.27 8.22
C LEU A 163 2.73 19.84 8.33
N GLU A 164 1.75 19.13 7.79
CA GLU A 164 0.39 19.65 7.54
C GLU A 164 -0.65 19.24 8.59
N LEU A 165 -0.42 18.12 9.28
CA LEU A 165 -1.32 17.60 10.31
C LEU A 165 -0.71 17.69 11.72
N GLY A 166 0.62 17.88 11.80
CA GLY A 166 1.37 18.03 13.05
C GLY A 166 1.72 16.69 13.71
N LEU A 167 2.83 16.70 14.45
CA LEU A 167 3.33 15.52 15.17
C LEU A 167 2.33 15.00 16.20
N ASP A 168 1.62 15.87 16.91
CA ASP A 168 0.66 15.46 17.94
C ASP A 168 -0.53 14.67 17.36
N HIS A 169 -0.94 14.97 16.13
CA HIS A 169 -1.91 14.16 15.42
C HIS A 169 -1.38 12.74 15.18
N ARG A 170 -0.15 12.62 14.70
CA ARG A 170 0.48 11.32 14.48
C ARG A 170 0.66 10.54 15.78
N ARG A 171 1.05 11.20 16.88
CA ARG A 171 1.12 10.59 18.23
C ARG A 171 -0.22 10.01 18.66
N ARG A 172 -1.33 10.77 18.50
CA ARG A 172 -2.68 10.25 18.80
C ARG A 172 -3.05 9.04 17.94
N CYS A 173 -2.74 9.09 16.64
CA CYS A 173 -3.02 7.99 15.73
C CYS A 173 -2.28 6.71 16.12
N VAL A 174 -0.97 6.83 16.42
CA VAL A 174 -0.11 5.71 16.80
C VAL A 174 -0.47 5.17 18.19
N ALA A 175 -0.73 6.05 19.17
CA ALA A 175 -1.14 5.64 20.52
C ALA A 175 -2.47 4.87 20.52
N ALA A 176 -3.39 5.20 19.62
CA ALA A 176 -4.65 4.47 19.44
C ALA A 176 -4.46 3.09 18.74
N TRP A 177 -3.27 2.79 18.22
CA TRP A 177 -2.96 1.54 17.53
C TRP A 177 -2.19 0.56 18.42
N ARG A 178 -2.90 -0.44 18.98
CA ARG A 178 -2.31 -1.43 19.90
C ARG A 178 -1.17 -2.27 19.30
N LYS A 179 -1.03 -2.29 17.96
CA LYS A 179 -0.02 -3.07 17.23
C LYS A 179 1.11 -2.18 16.69
N ALA A 180 1.28 -0.97 17.22
CA ALA A 180 2.34 -0.06 16.79
C ALA A 180 3.71 -0.76 16.84
N CYS A 181 4.47 -0.62 15.76
CA CYS A 181 5.81 -1.17 15.61
C CYS A 181 6.88 -0.09 15.59
N VAL A 182 6.50 1.17 15.36
CA VAL A 182 7.34 2.36 15.45
C VAL A 182 6.54 3.49 16.11
N THR A 183 7.22 4.43 16.76
CA THR A 183 6.59 5.63 17.32
C THR A 183 6.18 6.62 16.23
N ALA A 184 5.45 7.68 16.61
CA ALA A 184 5.02 8.71 15.66
C ALA A 184 6.21 9.48 15.07
N GLU A 185 7.22 9.75 15.89
CA GLU A 185 8.48 10.40 15.53
C GLU A 185 9.29 9.55 14.56
N GLU A 186 9.23 8.22 14.72
CA GLU A 186 9.98 7.28 13.92
C GLU A 186 9.28 6.88 12.61
N MET A 187 8.00 7.22 12.41
CA MET A 187 7.24 6.81 11.21
C MET A 187 7.98 7.13 9.90
N ALA A 188 8.30 8.41 9.66
CA ALA A 188 9.01 8.81 8.45
C ALA A 188 10.46 8.26 8.40
N PRO A 189 11.30 8.43 9.44
CA PRO A 189 12.67 7.89 9.45
C PRO A 189 12.75 6.37 9.25
N ALA A 190 11.81 5.60 9.80
CA ALA A 190 11.79 4.15 9.66
C ALA A 190 11.44 3.73 8.23
N TRP A 191 10.50 4.44 7.58
CA TRP A 191 10.20 4.21 6.16
C TRP A 191 11.38 4.57 5.26
N GLU A 192 12.07 5.67 5.55
CA GLU A 192 13.32 6.03 4.84
C GLU A 192 14.40 4.97 4.99
N SER A 193 14.56 4.43 6.20
CA SER A 193 15.48 3.33 6.48
C SER A 193 15.12 2.05 5.72
N LEU A 194 13.83 1.72 5.61
CA LEU A 194 13.36 0.62 4.76
C LEU A 194 13.66 0.88 3.28
N ALA A 195 13.37 2.07 2.76
CA ALA A 195 13.64 2.45 1.38
C ALA A 195 15.15 2.36 1.04
N ARG A 196 16.02 2.83 1.93
CA ARG A 196 17.48 2.69 1.77
C ARG A 196 17.93 1.23 1.75
N ARG A 197 17.45 0.41 2.69
CA ARG A 197 17.79 -1.02 2.73
C ARG A 197 17.27 -1.78 1.50
N TRP A 198 16.09 -1.43 1.00
CA TRP A 198 15.53 -2.00 -0.23
C TRP A 198 16.47 -1.78 -1.42
N ARG A 199 16.91 -0.55 -1.63
CA ARG A 199 17.87 -0.21 -2.70
C ARG A 199 19.19 -0.94 -2.54
N ALA A 200 19.68 -1.09 -1.30
CA ALA A 200 20.90 -1.84 -1.02
C ALA A 200 20.76 -3.35 -1.32
N ILE A 201 19.56 -3.92 -1.16
CA ILE A 201 19.27 -5.31 -1.55
C ILE A 201 19.25 -5.42 -3.09
N GLY A 202 18.60 -4.48 -3.78
CA GLY A 202 18.53 -4.46 -5.24
C GLY A 202 19.90 -4.36 -5.93
N ILE A 203 20.82 -3.55 -5.40
CA ILE A 203 22.19 -3.43 -5.92
C ILE A 203 22.96 -4.74 -5.84
N ARG A 204 22.72 -5.56 -4.80
CA ARG A 204 23.41 -6.85 -4.61
C ARG A 204 22.84 -7.99 -5.45
N ALA A 205 21.66 -7.80 -6.04
CA ALA A 205 21.04 -8.80 -6.91
C ALA A 205 21.37 -8.58 -8.40
N ALA A 206 21.95 -7.42 -8.75
CA ALA A 206 22.29 -7.01 -10.11
C ALA A 206 23.80 -7.05 -10.42
N GLY A 207 24.63 -7.50 -9.47
CA GLY A 207 26.07 -7.73 -9.63
C GLY A 207 26.41 -9.17 -9.26
#